data_AF-A0A1U7H9J2-F1
#
_entry.id   AF-A0A1U7H9J2-F1
#
_cell.length_a   1.000
_cell.length_b   1.000
_cell.length_c   1.000
_cell.angle_alpha   90.00
_cell.angle_beta   90.00
_cell.angle_gamma   90.00
#
_symmetry.space_group_name_H-M   'P 1'
#
loop_
_entity.id
_entity.type
_entity.pdbx_description
1 polymer ?
#
loop_
_entity_poly.entity_id
_entity_poly.type
_entity_poly.pdbx_seq_one_letter_code
_entity_poly.pdbx_strand_id
1 'polypeptide(L)'
;MTTTEISPLVSLQAPKDVSIDEIEAELREIWKLYGENEEGIAATRAATFSLLVYEPTPTQQMLASLGYYTGPIDGIAGPRTTAAIKSAQKAYGLEATGKSDEIFLKKLQEEYQQAKAEGKLDDATQRMEKQYSPDLEGAGIADAIAASNPCRIITLCPTTEEDKGVTAQVSAYCPIQKRTHNKLICCEYIMLRGTADALERIGGIVSELTINGLPKFLWWKASPEPEYGLFKRLSSLCDTIIVDSSTFKEPEANLLRIGELLAKGIPMTDLNWGRLAAWQELTAEAFDPPERRQALSEIDRVTIDYEKGNPSQALMFLGWIASRLKWRPVSYRKEGGDYDIRRISLLSEDCHSIEAELAGIPLADSGEVAGDLISLRLSSTNLEADCCTVLCSGTTGCMRMEAGGGAQACRIQQVTPLWDQKTETLLSQQFHRWGRDILYEESMSVTAQIIKLAD
;
A
#
# COMPACT_ATOMS: atom_id res chain seq x y z
N MET A 1 -21.99 9.46 11.81
CA MET A 1 -21.02 8.34 11.80
C MET A 1 -21.77 7.07 12.18
N THR A 2 -22.28 6.34 11.20
CA THR A 2 -22.80 4.99 11.41
C THR A 2 -21.60 4.08 11.61
N THR A 3 -21.45 3.51 12.81
CA THR A 3 -20.54 2.41 13.07
C THR A 3 -20.88 1.28 12.10
N THR A 4 -20.01 1.04 11.11
CA THR A 4 -20.15 -0.09 10.19
C THR A 4 -20.10 -1.37 11.00
N GLU A 5 -21.25 -2.01 11.24
CA GLU A 5 -21.32 -3.27 11.97
C GLU A 5 -20.53 -4.34 11.21
N ILE A 6 -19.46 -4.79 11.87
CA ILE A 6 -18.52 -5.79 11.38
C ILE A 6 -19.23 -7.14 11.23
N SER A 7 -19.12 -7.74 10.04
CA SER A 7 -19.63 -9.08 9.75
C SER A 7 -18.52 -10.12 9.90
N PRO A 8 -18.69 -11.17 10.72
CA PRO A 8 -17.67 -12.21 10.86
C PRO A 8 -17.48 -12.98 9.55
N LEU A 9 -16.23 -13.30 9.20
CA LEU A 9 -15.91 -14.17 8.07
C LEU A 9 -16.06 -15.63 8.48
N VAL A 10 -16.72 -16.42 7.63
CA VAL A 10 -16.75 -17.88 7.71
C VAL A 10 -15.91 -18.46 6.59
N SER A 11 -15.01 -19.36 6.99
CA SER A 11 -14.29 -20.22 6.08
C SER A 11 -15.24 -21.28 5.54
N LEU A 12 -15.55 -21.24 4.25
CA LEU A 12 -16.20 -22.38 3.57
C LEU A 12 -15.20 -23.52 3.38
N GLN A 13 -13.96 -23.17 3.06
CA GLN A 13 -12.84 -24.10 2.91
C GLN A 13 -11.58 -23.44 3.46
N ALA A 14 -11.01 -24.04 4.51
CA ALA A 14 -9.70 -23.64 5.02
C ALA A 14 -8.61 -23.99 3.99
N PRO A 15 -7.43 -23.32 4.03
CA PRO A 15 -6.36 -23.58 3.07
C PRO A 15 -6.05 -25.07 2.91
N LYS A 16 -6.27 -25.58 1.71
CA LYS A 16 -6.05 -26.98 1.31
C LYS A 16 -4.96 -27.04 0.25
N ASP A 17 -3.96 -27.88 0.46
CA ASP A 17 -2.93 -28.17 -0.54
C ASP A 17 -3.56 -28.89 -1.73
N VAL A 18 -3.25 -28.41 -2.94
CA VAL A 18 -3.73 -28.98 -4.21
C VAL A 18 -2.61 -29.02 -5.23
N SER A 19 -2.71 -29.93 -6.20
CA SER A 19 -1.87 -29.82 -7.39
C SER A 19 -2.32 -28.62 -8.23
N ILE A 20 -1.39 -28.04 -9.00
CA ILE A 20 -1.67 -26.84 -9.79
C ILE A 20 -2.79 -27.07 -10.80
N ASP A 21 -2.82 -28.27 -11.41
CA ASP A 21 -3.81 -28.64 -12.44
C ASP A 21 -5.22 -28.88 -11.85
N GLU A 22 -5.32 -29.08 -10.54
CA GLU A 22 -6.57 -29.36 -9.83
C GLU A 22 -7.21 -28.11 -9.20
N ILE A 23 -6.55 -26.95 -9.22
CA ILE A 23 -7.03 -25.72 -8.56
C ILE A 23 -8.47 -25.38 -8.97
N GLU A 24 -8.77 -25.35 -10.27
CA GLU A 24 -10.11 -25.05 -10.77
C GLU A 24 -11.13 -26.16 -10.46
N ALA A 25 -10.69 -27.41 -10.40
CA ALA A 25 -11.56 -28.53 -10.02
C ALA A 25 -11.97 -28.40 -8.55
N GLU A 26 -11.02 -28.12 -7.65
CA GLU A 26 -11.28 -27.91 -6.23
C GLU A 26 -12.21 -26.70 -6.00
N LEU A 27 -11.95 -25.57 -6.67
CA LEU A 27 -12.82 -24.40 -6.58
C LEU A 27 -14.26 -24.70 -7.03
N ARG A 28 -14.43 -25.48 -8.11
CA ARG A 28 -15.76 -25.91 -8.56
C ARG A 28 -16.48 -26.79 -7.53
N GLU A 29 -15.77 -27.72 -6.90
CA GLU A 29 -16.35 -28.59 -5.86
C GLU A 29 -16.79 -27.79 -4.63
N ILE A 30 -16.00 -26.80 -4.19
CA ILE A 30 -16.41 -25.88 -3.11
C ILE A 30 -17.75 -25.24 -3.45
N TRP A 31 -17.92 -24.66 -4.64
CA TRP A 31 -19.18 -23.99 -5.01
C TRP A 31 -20.35 -24.94 -5.24
N LYS A 32 -20.10 -26.17 -5.68
CA LYS A 32 -21.14 -27.19 -5.84
C LYS A 32 -21.76 -27.53 -4.49
N LEU A 33 -20.95 -27.73 -3.46
CA LEU A 33 -21.40 -28.05 -2.10
C LEU A 33 -22.29 -26.95 -1.48
N TYR A 34 -22.03 -25.69 -1.80
CA TYR A 34 -22.77 -24.54 -1.25
C TYR A 34 -23.83 -23.95 -2.20
N GLY A 35 -23.91 -24.42 -3.45
CA GLY A 35 -24.92 -24.02 -4.44
C GLY A 35 -26.22 -24.83 -4.37
N GLU A 36 -26.20 -26.04 -3.78
CA GLU A 36 -27.33 -26.98 -3.73
C GLU A 36 -28.02 -27.05 -2.35
N ASN A 37 -27.68 -26.20 -1.38
CA ASN A 37 -28.32 -26.21 -0.07
C ASN A 37 -29.77 -25.68 -0.14
N GLU A 38 -30.73 -26.57 0.15
CA GLU A 38 -32.19 -26.29 0.23
C GLU A 38 -32.58 -25.25 1.29
N GLU A 39 -31.66 -24.83 2.17
CA GLU A 39 -31.89 -23.83 3.23
C GLU A 39 -31.71 -22.36 2.79
N GLY A 40 -31.53 -22.10 1.49
CA GLY A 40 -31.81 -20.78 0.92
C GLY A 40 -30.72 -19.72 1.03
N ILE A 41 -29.46 -20.07 1.32
CA ILE A 41 -28.32 -19.15 1.21
C ILE A 41 -27.60 -19.40 -0.12
N ALA A 42 -27.82 -18.54 -1.11
CA ALA A 42 -27.15 -18.62 -2.42
C ALA A 42 -25.81 -17.86 -2.37
N ALA A 43 -24.69 -18.58 -2.27
CA ALA A 43 -23.37 -17.98 -2.36
C ALA A 43 -23.03 -17.61 -3.82
N THR A 44 -22.46 -16.42 -4.05
CA THR A 44 -22.04 -15.98 -5.38
C THR A 44 -20.53 -16.10 -5.52
N ARG A 45 -20.07 -16.86 -6.53
CA ARG A 45 -18.64 -17.02 -6.88
C ARG A 45 -18.02 -15.66 -7.27
N ALA A 46 -16.70 -15.59 -7.19
CA ALA A 46 -15.89 -14.50 -7.71
C ALA A 46 -16.37 -14.05 -9.12
N ALA A 47 -16.77 -12.78 -9.24
CA ALA A 47 -17.43 -12.25 -10.44
C ALA A 47 -17.16 -10.75 -10.69
N THR A 48 -16.27 -10.11 -9.93
CA THR A 48 -16.01 -8.66 -10.04
C THR A 48 -14.64 -8.32 -10.62
N PHE A 49 -13.57 -8.91 -10.09
CA PHE A 49 -12.20 -8.72 -10.55
C PHE A 49 -11.29 -9.86 -10.11
N SER A 50 -10.09 -9.92 -10.67
CA SER A 50 -8.98 -10.74 -10.14
C SER A 50 -7.88 -9.83 -9.57
N LEU A 51 -7.41 -10.12 -8.36
CA LEU A 51 -6.29 -9.44 -7.74
C LEU A 51 -5.11 -10.40 -7.65
N LEU A 52 -4.02 -10.08 -8.34
CA LEU A 52 -2.75 -10.76 -8.17
C LEU A 52 -1.94 -10.01 -7.12
N VAL A 53 -1.41 -10.73 -6.14
CA VAL A 53 -0.58 -10.17 -5.08
C VAL A 53 0.79 -10.81 -5.13
N TYR A 54 1.84 -10.01 -5.32
CA TYR A 54 3.21 -10.48 -5.13
C TYR A 54 3.64 -10.21 -3.69
N GLU A 55 3.84 -11.28 -2.93
CA GLU A 55 4.18 -11.23 -1.50
C GLU A 55 5.60 -11.76 -1.28
N PRO A 56 6.63 -10.88 -1.32
CA PRO A 56 8.03 -11.33 -1.23
C PRO A 56 8.36 -11.99 0.12
N THR A 57 7.64 -11.63 1.18
CA THR A 57 7.80 -12.21 2.51
C THR A 57 6.45 -12.76 2.97
N PRO A 58 6.25 -14.10 3.00
CA PRO A 58 4.94 -14.69 3.31
C PRO A 58 4.61 -14.65 4.82
N THR A 59 4.54 -13.43 5.38
CA THR A 59 4.40 -13.16 6.82
C THR A 59 3.13 -13.79 7.40
N GLN A 60 1.97 -13.60 6.76
CA GLN A 60 0.71 -14.19 7.18
C GLN A 60 0.76 -15.74 7.19
N GLN A 61 1.47 -16.35 6.22
CA GLN A 61 1.64 -17.81 6.16
C GLN A 61 2.52 -18.33 7.30
N MET A 62 3.65 -17.65 7.57
CA MET A 62 4.52 -18.02 8.69
C MET A 62 3.78 -17.87 10.02
N LEU A 63 3.07 -16.75 10.22
CA LEU A 63 2.22 -16.54 11.39
C LEU A 63 1.15 -17.63 11.53
N ALA A 64 0.48 -18.02 10.43
CA ALA A 64 -0.54 -19.07 10.45
C ALA A 64 0.06 -20.43 10.81
N SER A 65 1.20 -20.77 10.21
CA SER A 65 1.87 -22.05 10.44
C SER A 65 2.46 -22.18 11.85
N LEU A 66 2.78 -21.05 12.48
CA LEU A 66 3.21 -20.96 13.88
C LEU A 66 2.04 -20.78 14.87
N GLY A 67 0.80 -20.74 14.37
CA GLY A 67 -0.41 -20.70 15.20
C GLY A 67 -0.82 -19.30 15.70
N TYR A 68 -0.23 -18.23 15.18
CA TYR A 68 -0.57 -16.84 15.54
C TYR A 68 -1.68 -16.23 14.67
N TYR A 69 -2.02 -16.84 13.53
CA TYR A 69 -2.97 -16.27 12.56
C TYR A 69 -3.95 -17.32 12.02
N THR A 70 -5.23 -16.98 12.03
CA THR A 70 -6.37 -17.85 11.65
C THR A 70 -7.18 -17.28 10.48
N GLY A 71 -6.82 -16.09 10.00
CA GLY A 71 -7.49 -15.40 8.91
C GLY A 71 -7.11 -15.90 7.51
N PRO A 72 -7.72 -15.34 6.45
CA PRO A 72 -7.34 -15.62 5.07
C PRO A 72 -5.92 -15.14 4.78
N ILE A 73 -5.12 -15.92 4.06
CA ILE A 73 -3.79 -15.47 3.62
C ILE A 73 -3.92 -14.75 2.28
N ASP A 74 -4.18 -13.46 2.36
CA ASP A 74 -4.55 -12.59 1.23
C ASP A 74 -3.46 -11.56 0.87
N GLY A 75 -2.36 -11.52 1.63
CA GLY A 75 -1.28 -10.55 1.48
C GLY A 75 -1.62 -9.14 1.97
N ILE A 76 -2.84 -8.91 2.49
CA ILE A 76 -3.30 -7.61 3.00
C ILE A 76 -3.04 -7.53 4.51
N ALA A 77 -2.14 -6.64 4.93
CA ALA A 77 -1.81 -6.44 6.34
C ALA A 77 -2.89 -5.62 7.08
N GLY A 78 -4.05 -6.22 7.34
CA GLY A 78 -5.13 -5.60 8.11
C GLY A 78 -5.04 -5.85 9.63
N PRO A 79 -6.01 -5.33 10.41
CA PRO A 79 -6.13 -5.51 11.86
C PRO A 79 -5.85 -6.92 12.40
N ARG A 80 -6.34 -8.00 11.76
CA ARG A 80 -6.03 -9.38 12.17
C ARG A 80 -4.55 -9.70 12.06
N THR A 81 -3.92 -9.28 10.97
CA THR A 81 -2.47 -9.47 10.77
C THR A 81 -1.69 -8.64 11.79
N THR A 82 -2.09 -7.39 12.05
CA THR A 82 -1.49 -6.55 13.10
C THR A 82 -1.60 -7.20 14.48
N ALA A 83 -2.77 -7.74 14.84
CA ALA A 83 -2.97 -8.44 16.10
C ALA A 83 -2.11 -9.70 16.22
N ALA A 84 -2.03 -10.50 15.14
CA ALA A 84 -1.17 -11.68 15.08
C ALA A 84 0.32 -11.31 15.23
N ILE A 85 0.76 -10.23 14.57
CA ILE A 85 2.13 -9.71 14.72
C ILE A 85 2.39 -9.30 16.17
N LYS A 86 1.49 -8.54 16.82
CA LYS A 86 1.63 -8.16 18.23
C LYS A 86 1.73 -9.37 19.15
N SER A 87 0.92 -10.39 18.89
CA SER A 87 0.96 -11.66 19.65
C SER A 87 2.30 -12.38 19.50
N ALA A 88 2.80 -12.50 18.27
CA ALA A 88 4.09 -13.11 17.98
C ALA A 88 5.26 -12.30 18.56
N GLN A 89 5.26 -10.97 18.41
CA GLN A 89 6.26 -10.07 19.01
C GLN A 89 6.34 -10.26 20.52
N LYS A 90 5.19 -10.27 21.20
CA LYS A 90 5.12 -10.52 22.65
C LYS A 90 5.67 -11.90 23.03
N ALA A 91 5.34 -12.93 22.26
CA ALA A 91 5.86 -14.29 22.49
C ALA A 91 7.38 -14.37 22.31
N TYR A 92 7.95 -13.57 21.40
CA TYR A 92 9.39 -13.51 21.13
C TYR A 92 10.15 -12.50 22.00
N GLY A 93 9.46 -11.83 22.94
CA GLY A 93 10.07 -10.82 23.81
C GLY A 93 10.44 -9.50 23.10
N LEU A 94 9.83 -9.22 21.96
CA LEU A 94 9.95 -7.97 21.22
C LEU A 94 8.88 -6.97 21.67
N GLU A 95 9.09 -5.69 21.36
CA GLU A 95 8.08 -4.65 21.54
C GLU A 95 6.86 -4.94 20.65
N ALA A 96 5.66 -4.90 21.21
CA ALA A 96 4.41 -5.26 20.53
C ALA A 96 3.88 -4.11 19.65
N THR A 97 4.71 -3.66 18.70
CA THR A 97 4.40 -2.56 17.77
C THR A 97 3.28 -2.92 16.81
N GLY A 98 3.14 -4.20 16.45
CA GLY A 98 2.24 -4.67 15.39
C GLY A 98 2.75 -4.41 13.97
N LYS A 99 3.95 -3.85 13.82
CA LYS A 99 4.60 -3.57 12.54
C LYS A 99 5.47 -4.77 12.12
N SER A 100 5.52 -5.06 10.81
CA SER A 100 6.43 -6.08 10.24
C SER A 100 7.81 -5.49 9.96
N ASP A 101 8.50 -5.02 11.00
CA ASP A 101 9.86 -4.51 10.87
C ASP A 101 10.89 -5.63 10.57
N GLU A 102 12.08 -5.25 10.14
CA GLU A 102 13.13 -6.21 9.75
C GLU A 102 13.57 -7.12 10.91
N ILE A 103 13.52 -6.61 12.15
CA ILE A 103 13.90 -7.36 13.35
C ILE A 103 12.89 -8.48 13.58
N PHE A 104 11.59 -8.15 13.55
CA PHE A 104 10.50 -9.09 13.69
C PHE A 104 10.48 -10.11 12.54
N LEU A 105 10.59 -9.66 11.28
CA LEU A 105 10.57 -10.55 10.11
C LEU A 105 11.70 -11.58 10.16
N LYS A 106 12.91 -11.15 10.53
CA LYS A 106 14.04 -12.07 10.69
C LYS A 106 13.77 -13.10 11.79
N LYS A 107 13.27 -12.67 12.94
CA LYS A 107 12.94 -13.57 14.06
C LYS A 107 11.83 -14.55 13.68
N LEU A 108 10.77 -14.08 13.02
CA LEU A 108 9.68 -14.91 12.53
C LEU A 108 10.17 -15.98 11.56
N GLN A 109 11.07 -15.61 10.65
CA GLN A 109 11.67 -16.55 9.70
C GLN A 109 12.53 -17.61 10.41
N GLU A 110 13.35 -17.22 11.39
CA GLU A 110 14.14 -18.15 12.20
C GLU A 110 13.26 -19.19 12.91
N GLU A 111 12.21 -18.73 13.61
CA GLU A 111 11.26 -19.61 14.31
C GLU A 111 10.51 -20.53 13.34
N TYR A 112 10.10 -20.01 12.18
CA TYR A 112 9.44 -20.82 11.15
C TYR A 112 10.37 -21.93 10.61
N GLN A 113 11.64 -21.62 10.32
CA GLN A 113 12.60 -22.61 9.85
C GLN A 113 12.92 -23.65 10.92
N GLN A 114 13.03 -23.23 12.17
CA GLN A 114 13.24 -24.14 13.30
C GLN A 114 12.04 -25.10 13.46
N ALA A 115 10.81 -24.58 13.48
CA ALA A 115 9.61 -25.40 13.59
C ALA A 115 9.45 -26.36 12.40
N LYS A 116 9.82 -25.93 11.18
CA LYS A 116 9.87 -26.77 9.98
C LYS A 116 10.88 -27.92 10.14
N ALA A 117 12.09 -27.62 10.60
CA ALA A 117 13.14 -28.61 10.81
C ALA A 117 12.79 -29.63 11.91
N GLU A 118 12.06 -29.20 12.94
CA GLU A 118 11.57 -30.05 14.02
C GLU A 118 10.30 -30.83 13.67
N GLY A 119 9.72 -30.63 12.47
CA GLY A 119 8.47 -31.28 12.06
C GLY A 119 7.26 -30.85 12.88
N LYS A 120 7.31 -29.66 13.50
CA LYS A 120 6.27 -29.12 14.40
C LYS A 120 5.31 -28.13 13.72
N LEU A 121 5.41 -27.96 12.40
CA LEU A 121 4.43 -27.15 11.68
C LEU A 121 3.12 -27.94 11.62
N ASP A 122 2.04 -27.38 12.19
CA ASP A 122 0.71 -28.01 12.19
C ASP A 122 0.29 -28.34 10.73
N ASP A 123 0.00 -29.62 10.48
CA ASP A 123 -0.68 -30.07 9.26
C ASP A 123 -2.01 -29.31 9.12
N ALA A 124 -2.41 -29.01 7.88
CA ALA A 124 -3.64 -28.26 7.58
C ALA A 124 -4.88 -28.82 8.32
N THR A 125 -4.88 -30.12 8.62
CA THR A 125 -5.92 -30.85 9.35
C THR A 125 -6.03 -30.47 10.84
N GLN A 126 -4.93 -30.12 11.52
CA GLN A 126 -4.96 -29.69 12.93
C GLN A 126 -5.40 -28.23 13.12
N ARG A 127 -5.29 -27.41 12.06
CA ARG A 127 -5.79 -26.01 12.07
C ARG A 127 -7.31 -25.93 12.15
N MET A 128 -8.03 -26.96 11.70
CA MET A 128 -9.49 -27.06 11.81
C MET A 128 -9.97 -27.21 13.27
N GLU A 129 -9.17 -27.78 14.18
CA GLU A 129 -9.59 -28.01 15.57
C GLU A 129 -9.38 -26.80 16.50
N LYS A 130 -8.48 -25.87 16.15
CA LYS A 130 -8.30 -24.59 16.88
C LYS A 130 -9.21 -23.47 16.35
N GLN A 131 -10.30 -23.83 15.68
CA GLN A 131 -11.32 -22.87 15.27
C GLN A 131 -12.05 -22.38 16.53
N TYR A 132 -12.06 -21.07 16.73
CA TYR A 132 -12.61 -20.34 17.88
C TYR A 132 -11.68 -20.16 19.10
N SER A 133 -10.76 -19.21 18.96
CA SER A 133 -10.42 -18.30 20.07
C SER A 133 -10.90 -16.91 19.64
N PRO A 134 -11.48 -16.08 20.54
CA PRO A 134 -12.11 -14.84 20.14
C PRO A 134 -11.04 -13.89 19.61
N ASP A 135 -10.96 -13.76 18.28
CA ASP A 135 -10.31 -12.66 17.56
C ASP A 135 -11.10 -11.37 17.87
N LEU A 136 -11.05 -10.94 19.12
CA LEU A 136 -11.53 -9.66 19.60
C LEU A 136 -10.50 -8.62 19.17
N GLU A 137 -11.00 -7.66 18.39
CA GLU A 137 -10.31 -6.50 17.80
C GLU A 137 -9.61 -6.76 16.46
N GLY A 138 -10.44 -6.89 15.43
CA GLY A 138 -10.06 -6.39 14.12
C GLY A 138 -10.58 -7.21 12.96
N ALA A 139 -11.84 -7.04 12.57
CA ALA A 139 -12.15 -7.28 11.16
C ALA A 139 -11.43 -6.20 10.35
N GLY A 140 -10.44 -6.60 9.57
CA GLY A 140 -9.77 -5.69 8.66
C GLY A 140 -10.66 -5.38 7.47
N ILE A 141 -10.42 -4.26 6.79
CA ILE A 141 -11.14 -3.91 5.55
C ILE A 141 -10.77 -4.87 4.41
N ALA A 142 -9.78 -5.76 4.56
CA ALA A 142 -9.67 -6.96 3.71
C ALA A 142 -10.96 -7.80 3.73
N ASP A 143 -11.60 -7.92 4.90
CA ASP A 143 -12.94 -8.49 5.07
C ASP A 143 -14.00 -7.63 4.37
N ALA A 144 -13.77 -6.31 4.23
CA ALA A 144 -14.66 -5.39 3.54
C ALA A 144 -14.48 -5.37 2.01
N ILE A 145 -13.28 -5.61 1.47
CA ILE A 145 -13.05 -5.87 0.03
C ILE A 145 -13.82 -7.15 -0.33
N ALA A 146 -13.62 -8.21 0.45
CA ALA A 146 -14.33 -9.47 0.28
C ALA A 146 -15.84 -9.36 0.53
N ALA A 147 -16.28 -8.48 1.45
CA ALA A 147 -17.70 -8.25 1.72
C ALA A 147 -18.40 -7.33 0.71
N SER A 148 -17.65 -6.54 -0.06
CA SER A 148 -18.22 -5.60 -1.02
C SER A 148 -18.26 -6.19 -2.44
N ASN A 149 -17.32 -7.08 -2.79
CA ASN A 149 -17.18 -7.58 -4.15
C ASN A 149 -16.71 -9.05 -4.17
N PRO A 150 -17.45 -9.99 -4.79
CA PRO A 150 -16.97 -11.35 -4.95
C PRO A 150 -15.79 -11.35 -5.93
N CYS A 151 -14.58 -11.66 -5.47
CA CYS A 151 -13.35 -11.57 -6.26
C CYS A 151 -12.47 -12.81 -6.08
N ARG A 152 -11.48 -12.93 -6.96
CA ARG A 152 -10.44 -13.97 -6.86
C ARG A 152 -9.11 -13.31 -6.54
N ILE A 153 -8.48 -13.75 -5.46
CA ILE A 153 -7.17 -13.28 -5.03
C ILE A 153 -6.16 -14.39 -5.28
N ILE A 154 -5.12 -14.08 -6.05
CA ILE A 154 -4.03 -14.99 -6.41
C ILE A 154 -2.74 -14.44 -5.80
N THR A 155 -2.26 -15.06 -4.73
CA THR A 155 -1.05 -14.63 -4.02
C THR A 155 0.15 -15.45 -4.49
N LEU A 156 1.17 -14.78 -5.02
CA LEU A 156 2.44 -15.38 -5.43
C LEU A 156 3.49 -15.11 -4.36
N CYS A 157 3.99 -16.18 -3.74
CA CYS A 157 4.97 -16.15 -2.67
C CYS A 157 6.31 -16.74 -3.16
N PRO A 158 7.26 -15.91 -3.65
CA PRO A 158 8.58 -16.39 -4.04
C PRO A 158 9.34 -16.99 -2.86
N THR A 159 10.17 -17.99 -3.13
CA THR A 159 11.06 -18.61 -2.15
C THR A 159 12.50 -18.53 -2.62
N THR A 160 13.43 -18.54 -1.65
CA THR A 160 14.88 -18.67 -1.88
C THR A 160 15.37 -20.11 -1.67
N GLU A 161 14.45 -21.05 -1.42
CA GLU A 161 14.75 -22.48 -1.31
C GLU A 161 15.11 -23.07 -2.70
N GLU A 162 15.62 -24.30 -2.73
CA GLU A 162 15.85 -25.01 -3.99
C GLU A 162 14.56 -25.09 -4.83
N ASP A 163 14.70 -24.96 -6.15
CA ASP A 163 13.57 -25.07 -7.08
C ASP A 163 13.06 -26.51 -7.12
N LYS A 164 11.94 -26.74 -6.42
CA LYS A 164 11.19 -28.01 -6.38
C LYS A 164 9.86 -27.89 -7.13
N GLY A 165 9.71 -26.88 -7.99
CA GLY A 165 8.44 -26.52 -8.60
C GLY A 165 7.58 -25.61 -7.72
N VAL A 166 6.32 -25.43 -8.15
CA VAL A 166 5.35 -24.59 -7.45
C VAL A 166 4.37 -25.46 -6.67
N THR A 167 4.11 -25.09 -5.43
CA THR A 167 3.03 -25.66 -4.60
C THR A 167 1.84 -24.71 -4.58
N ALA A 168 0.63 -25.26 -4.55
CA ALA A 168 -0.61 -24.47 -4.56
C ALA A 168 -1.49 -24.77 -3.33
N GLN A 169 -2.15 -23.74 -2.82
CA GLN A 169 -3.20 -23.86 -1.81
C GLN A 169 -4.45 -23.10 -2.26
N VAL A 170 -5.62 -23.66 -1.95
CA VAL A 170 -6.92 -23.05 -2.25
C VAL A 170 -7.74 -22.89 -0.98
N SER A 171 -8.42 -21.77 -0.85
CA SER A 171 -9.40 -21.51 0.22
C SER A 171 -10.52 -20.58 -0.24
N ALA A 172 -11.62 -20.57 0.50
CA ALA A 172 -12.79 -19.74 0.21
C ALA A 172 -13.40 -19.20 1.50
N TYR A 173 -13.67 -17.90 1.53
CA TYR A 173 -14.22 -17.20 2.69
C TYR A 173 -15.43 -16.35 2.31
N CYS A 174 -16.42 -16.28 3.20
CA CYS A 174 -17.65 -15.51 3.04
C CYS A 174 -17.94 -14.69 4.31
N PRO A 175 -18.26 -13.39 4.20
CA PRO A 175 -18.75 -12.60 5.33
C PRO A 175 -20.21 -12.93 5.62
N ILE A 176 -20.54 -13.21 6.88
CA ILE A 176 -21.95 -13.34 7.32
C ILE A 176 -22.51 -11.95 7.62
N GLN A 177 -23.36 -11.43 6.73
CA GLN A 177 -24.15 -10.24 7.05
C GLN A 177 -25.34 -10.63 7.95
N LYS A 178 -25.44 -10.02 9.14
CA LYS A 178 -26.54 -10.27 10.11
C LYS A 178 -27.92 -9.71 9.68
N ARG A 179 -28.07 -9.12 8.49
CA ARG A 179 -29.34 -8.55 8.01
C ARG A 179 -29.78 -9.14 6.67
N THR A 180 -30.87 -9.91 6.71
CA THR A 180 -31.93 -10.08 5.68
C THR A 180 -31.56 -10.25 4.20
N HIS A 181 -30.33 -10.60 3.84
CA HIS A 181 -29.97 -11.02 2.48
C HIS A 181 -29.50 -12.47 2.48
N ASN A 182 -30.26 -13.32 1.78
CA ASN A 182 -29.98 -14.74 1.54
C ASN A 182 -28.82 -14.98 0.54
N LYS A 183 -27.92 -14.00 0.35
CA LYS A 183 -26.78 -14.11 -0.57
C LYS A 183 -25.48 -13.78 0.13
N LEU A 184 -24.57 -14.75 0.18
CA LEU A 184 -23.20 -14.56 0.64
C LEU A 184 -22.33 -14.10 -0.54
N ILE A 185 -21.59 -13.01 -0.34
CA ILE A 185 -20.58 -12.53 -1.27
C ILE A 185 -19.27 -13.16 -0.86
N CYS A 186 -18.70 -14.03 -1.68
CA CYS A 186 -17.54 -14.81 -1.26
C CYS A 186 -16.34 -14.55 -2.17
N CYS A 187 -15.15 -14.74 -1.60
CA CYS A 187 -13.89 -14.63 -2.32
C CYS A 187 -13.16 -15.97 -2.38
N GLU A 188 -12.51 -16.19 -3.52
CA GLU A 188 -11.62 -17.33 -3.75
C GLU A 188 -10.18 -16.88 -3.55
N TYR A 189 -9.42 -17.67 -2.80
CA TYR A 189 -8.02 -17.39 -2.49
C TYR A 189 -7.17 -18.54 -3.01
N ILE A 190 -6.23 -18.21 -3.89
CA ILE A 190 -5.26 -19.14 -4.46
C ILE A 190 -3.88 -18.65 -4.04
N MET A 191 -3.12 -19.49 -3.36
CA MET A 191 -1.73 -19.22 -3.03
C MET A 191 -0.82 -20.10 -3.87
N LEU A 192 0.19 -19.49 -4.49
CA LEU A 192 1.21 -20.16 -5.28
C LEU A 192 2.58 -19.86 -4.67
N ARG A 193 3.33 -20.90 -4.29
CA ARG A 193 4.65 -20.78 -3.66
C ARG A 193 5.70 -21.54 -4.45
N GLY A 194 6.83 -20.90 -4.74
CA GLY A 194 7.95 -21.50 -5.45
C GLY A 194 9.06 -20.49 -5.67
N THR A 195 10.17 -20.88 -6.29
CA THR A 195 11.22 -19.91 -6.66
C THR A 195 10.67 -18.89 -7.67
N ALA A 196 11.33 -17.74 -7.79
CA ALA A 196 10.99 -16.72 -8.77
C ALA A 196 10.84 -17.32 -10.19
N ASP A 197 11.81 -18.13 -10.60
CA ASP A 197 11.81 -18.80 -11.91
C ASP A 197 10.67 -19.81 -12.04
N ALA A 198 10.35 -20.56 -10.98
CA ALA A 198 9.24 -21.50 -10.98
C ALA A 198 7.89 -20.80 -11.15
N LEU A 199 7.69 -19.68 -10.45
CA LEU A 199 6.50 -18.86 -10.56
C LEU A 199 6.39 -18.20 -11.95
N GLU A 200 7.51 -17.79 -12.55
CA GLU A 200 7.53 -17.27 -13.91
C GLU A 200 7.11 -18.34 -14.94
N ARG A 201 7.63 -19.58 -14.81
CA ARG A 201 7.31 -20.70 -15.71
C ARG A 201 5.82 -21.00 -15.73
N ILE A 202 5.13 -20.92 -14.60
CA ILE A 202 3.69 -21.17 -14.51
C ILE A 202 2.82 -19.95 -14.85
N GLY A 203 3.39 -18.85 -15.33
CA GLY A 203 2.59 -17.65 -15.55
C GLY A 203 1.51 -17.79 -16.64
N GLY A 204 1.57 -18.81 -17.49
CA GLY A 204 0.44 -19.20 -18.34
C GLY A 204 -0.75 -19.72 -17.53
N ILE A 205 -0.49 -20.56 -16.53
CA ILE A 205 -1.50 -21.06 -15.58
C ILE A 205 -2.05 -19.89 -14.75
N VAL A 206 -1.20 -18.97 -14.29
CA VAL A 206 -1.66 -17.77 -13.57
C VAL A 206 -2.63 -16.95 -14.42
N SER A 207 -2.39 -16.85 -15.74
CA SER A 207 -3.33 -16.22 -16.66
C SER A 207 -4.66 -16.98 -16.75
N GLU A 208 -4.64 -18.32 -16.79
CA GLU A 208 -5.87 -19.14 -16.82
C GLU A 208 -6.67 -19.08 -15.52
N LEU A 209 -5.97 -18.90 -14.39
CA LEU A 209 -6.59 -18.70 -13.08
C LEU A 209 -7.23 -17.31 -12.93
N THR A 210 -6.95 -16.35 -13.81
CA THR A 210 -7.68 -15.07 -13.79
C THR A 210 -9.05 -15.22 -14.41
N ILE A 211 -10.02 -14.43 -13.94
CA ILE A 211 -11.38 -14.48 -14.48
C ILE A 211 -11.44 -13.69 -15.80
N ASN A 212 -11.67 -14.39 -16.90
CA ASN A 212 -11.76 -13.80 -18.23
C ASN A 212 -12.86 -12.73 -18.32
N GLY A 213 -12.52 -11.60 -18.94
CA GLY A 213 -13.46 -10.49 -19.17
C GLY A 213 -13.69 -9.58 -17.96
N LEU A 214 -13.01 -9.81 -16.83
CA LEU A 214 -13.05 -8.95 -15.66
C LEU A 214 -11.74 -8.16 -15.49
N PRO A 215 -11.78 -7.01 -14.79
CA PRO A 215 -10.60 -6.26 -14.41
C PRO A 215 -9.59 -7.13 -13.62
N LYS A 216 -8.31 -6.91 -13.90
CA LYS A 216 -7.17 -7.60 -13.29
C LYS A 216 -6.23 -6.58 -12.69
N PHE A 217 -5.99 -6.67 -11.39
CA PHE A 217 -5.10 -5.78 -10.66
C PHE A 217 -3.85 -6.56 -10.21
N LEU A 218 -2.68 -5.94 -10.28
CA LEU A 218 -1.45 -6.49 -9.71
C LEU A 218 -1.01 -5.64 -8.52
N TRP A 219 -1.08 -6.14 -7.30
CA TRP A 219 -0.44 -5.51 -6.16
C TRP A 219 0.99 -6.01 -5.99
N TRP A 220 1.95 -5.13 -6.29
CA TRP A 220 3.37 -5.45 -6.28
C TRP A 220 4.05 -4.89 -5.02
N LYS A 221 4.35 -5.76 -4.05
CA LYS A 221 4.91 -5.38 -2.73
C LYS A 221 6.44 -5.42 -2.68
N ALA A 222 7.09 -5.12 -3.80
CA ALA A 222 8.55 -5.06 -3.91
C ALA A 222 8.96 -3.92 -4.86
N SER A 223 10.26 -3.74 -5.06
CA SER A 223 10.74 -2.81 -6.09
C SER A 223 10.28 -3.27 -7.48
N PRO A 224 9.64 -2.41 -8.30
CA PRO A 224 9.09 -2.79 -9.60
C PRO A 224 10.19 -2.83 -10.67
N GLU A 225 10.94 -3.93 -10.73
CA GLU A 225 12.06 -4.11 -11.66
C GLU A 225 11.59 -4.58 -13.05
N PRO A 226 11.75 -3.79 -14.13
CA PRO A 226 11.26 -4.16 -15.47
C PRO A 226 11.93 -5.40 -16.07
N GLU A 227 13.18 -5.66 -15.66
CA GLU A 227 13.97 -6.80 -16.13
C GLU A 227 13.65 -8.09 -15.36
N TYR A 228 12.93 -7.99 -14.23
CA TYR A 228 12.51 -9.15 -13.47
C TYR A 228 11.40 -9.88 -14.23
N GLY A 229 11.68 -11.10 -14.69
CA GLY A 229 10.81 -11.85 -15.61
C GLY A 229 9.39 -12.07 -15.08
N LEU A 230 9.26 -12.36 -13.78
CA LEU A 230 7.96 -12.48 -13.11
C LEU A 230 7.19 -11.14 -13.13
N PHE A 231 7.83 -10.03 -12.76
CA PHE A 231 7.20 -8.70 -12.82
C PHE A 231 6.73 -8.37 -14.24
N LYS A 232 7.60 -8.56 -15.24
CA LYS A 232 7.29 -8.31 -16.65
C LYS A 232 6.09 -9.14 -17.13
N ARG A 233 6.02 -10.41 -16.72
CA ARG A 233 4.90 -11.28 -17.10
C ARG A 233 3.60 -10.85 -16.42
N LEU A 234 3.61 -10.60 -15.12
CA LEU A 234 2.40 -10.21 -14.38
C LEU A 234 1.91 -8.82 -14.77
N SER A 235 2.81 -7.85 -14.99
CA SER A 235 2.46 -6.51 -15.46
C SER A 235 1.79 -6.52 -16.83
N SER A 236 2.16 -7.46 -17.72
CA SER A 236 1.50 -7.62 -19.01
C SER A 236 0.12 -8.29 -18.95
N LEU A 237 -0.19 -8.98 -17.84
CA LEU A 237 -1.44 -9.71 -17.65
C LEU A 237 -2.54 -8.85 -17.02
N CYS A 238 -2.16 -7.87 -16.21
CA CYS A 238 -3.04 -7.02 -15.43
C CYS A 238 -3.30 -5.66 -16.07
N ASP A 239 -4.47 -5.07 -15.79
CA ASP A 239 -4.92 -3.79 -16.32
C ASP A 239 -4.31 -2.61 -15.55
N THR A 240 -3.99 -2.79 -14.26
CA THR A 240 -3.37 -1.77 -13.40
C THR A 240 -2.41 -2.42 -12.41
N ILE A 241 -1.23 -1.81 -12.23
CA ILE A 241 -0.26 -2.18 -11.20
C ILE A 241 -0.41 -1.24 -10.00
N ILE A 242 -0.56 -1.82 -8.82
CA ILE A 242 -0.67 -1.13 -7.54
C ILE A 242 0.64 -1.30 -6.79
N VAL A 243 1.21 -0.20 -6.31
CA VAL A 243 2.40 -0.18 -5.44
C VAL A 243 2.08 0.64 -4.18
N ASP A 244 2.90 0.50 -3.16
CA ASP A 244 2.87 1.39 -1.99
C ASP A 244 4.29 1.91 -1.73
N SER A 245 4.59 3.12 -2.22
CA SER A 245 5.94 3.68 -2.09
C SER A 245 6.39 3.93 -0.66
N SER A 246 5.47 3.93 0.33
CA SER A 246 5.83 4.00 1.76
C SER A 246 6.67 2.79 2.21
N THR A 247 6.59 1.68 1.48
CA THR A 247 7.30 0.43 1.80
C THR A 247 8.66 0.29 1.10
N PHE A 248 9.04 1.26 0.27
CA PHE A 248 10.29 1.18 -0.49
C PHE A 248 11.53 1.29 0.39
N LYS A 249 12.46 0.34 0.21
CA LYS A 249 13.77 0.36 0.86
C LYS A 249 14.71 1.40 0.23
N GLU A 250 14.58 1.62 -1.08
CA GLU A 250 15.31 2.63 -1.85
C GLU A 250 14.32 3.62 -2.51
N PRO A 251 13.72 4.54 -1.73
CA PRO A 251 12.61 5.38 -2.18
C PRO A 251 12.87 6.15 -3.47
N GLU A 252 14.00 6.86 -3.57
CA GLU A 252 14.34 7.69 -4.73
C GLU A 252 14.53 6.85 -6.00
N ALA A 253 15.31 5.76 -5.93
CA ALA A 253 15.52 4.87 -7.06
C ALA A 253 14.22 4.18 -7.52
N ASN A 254 13.37 3.78 -6.57
CA ASN A 254 12.10 3.12 -6.87
C ASN A 254 11.06 4.10 -7.43
N LEU A 255 10.99 5.34 -6.93
CA LEU A 255 10.15 6.39 -7.52
C LEU A 255 10.60 6.77 -8.93
N LEU A 256 11.91 6.88 -9.16
CA LEU A 256 12.46 7.09 -10.51
C LEU A 256 12.01 5.98 -11.46
N ARG A 257 12.08 4.72 -11.00
CA ARG A 257 11.62 3.56 -11.77
C ARG A 257 10.14 3.62 -12.09
N ILE A 258 9.29 4.02 -11.14
CA ILE A 258 7.86 4.23 -11.41
C ILE A 258 7.68 5.29 -12.50
N GLY A 259 8.39 6.43 -12.41
CA GLY A 259 8.34 7.47 -13.43
C GLY A 259 8.71 6.95 -14.83
N GLU A 260 9.70 6.06 -14.93
CA GLU A 260 10.09 5.40 -16.19
C GLU A 260 9.02 4.44 -16.72
N LEU A 261 8.37 3.68 -15.84
CA LEU A 261 7.29 2.75 -16.18
C LEU A 261 6.04 3.52 -16.68
N LEU A 262 5.65 4.58 -15.98
CA LEU A 262 4.57 5.48 -16.37
C LEU A 262 4.84 6.14 -17.74
N ALA A 263 6.08 6.59 -17.97
CA ALA A 263 6.49 7.15 -19.27
C ALA A 263 6.42 6.13 -20.42
N LYS A 264 6.54 4.84 -20.14
CA LYS A 264 6.33 3.74 -21.09
C LYS A 264 4.84 3.39 -21.27
N GLY A 265 3.94 4.07 -20.59
CA GLY A 265 2.50 3.85 -20.65
C GLY A 265 2.03 2.63 -19.85
N ILE A 266 2.84 2.13 -18.91
CA ILE A 266 2.43 1.05 -18.02
C ILE A 266 1.51 1.66 -16.95
N PRO A 267 0.25 1.20 -16.83
CA PRO A 267 -0.72 1.76 -15.89
C PRO A 267 -0.33 1.41 -14.46
N MET A 268 0.03 2.43 -13.68
CA MET A 268 0.41 2.28 -12.27
C MET A 268 -0.36 3.23 -11.37
N THR A 269 -0.64 2.77 -10.16
CA THR A 269 -1.21 3.55 -9.06
C THR A 269 -0.39 3.33 -7.81
N ASP A 270 -0.20 4.38 -7.02
CA ASP A 270 0.50 4.30 -5.74
C ASP A 270 -0.48 4.61 -4.60
N LEU A 271 -0.57 3.71 -3.61
CA LEU A 271 -1.40 3.93 -2.42
C LEU A 271 -0.89 5.13 -1.62
N ASN A 272 0.42 5.36 -1.60
CA ASN A 272 1.03 6.48 -0.90
C ASN A 272 0.71 7.83 -1.57
N TRP A 273 0.43 7.84 -2.88
CA TRP A 273 -0.11 9.01 -3.56
C TRP A 273 -1.53 9.33 -3.08
N GLY A 274 -2.35 8.31 -2.82
CA GLY A 274 -3.67 8.48 -2.20
C GLY A 274 -3.62 9.17 -0.84
N ARG A 275 -2.56 8.90 -0.05
CA ARG A 275 -2.28 9.54 1.26
C ARG A 275 -2.05 11.03 1.21
N LEU A 276 -1.67 11.55 0.04
CA LEU A 276 -1.46 12.97 -0.18
C LEU A 276 -2.76 13.74 -0.48
N ALA A 277 -3.90 13.08 -0.68
CA ALA A 277 -5.12 13.72 -1.17
C ALA A 277 -5.57 14.91 -0.29
N ALA A 278 -5.59 14.76 1.04
CA ALA A 278 -5.98 15.86 1.93
C ALA A 278 -4.98 17.02 1.94
N TRP A 279 -3.68 16.72 1.80
CA TRP A 279 -2.65 17.74 1.66
C TRP A 279 -2.81 18.52 0.36
N GLN A 280 -3.11 17.83 -0.74
CA GLN A 280 -3.33 18.43 -2.05
C GLN A 280 -4.59 19.30 -2.05
N GLU A 281 -5.68 18.80 -1.49
CA GLU A 281 -6.96 19.50 -1.40
C GLU A 281 -6.84 20.78 -0.58
N LEU A 282 -6.28 20.72 0.64
CA LEU A 282 -6.10 21.90 1.49
C LEU A 282 -5.10 22.91 0.89
N THR A 283 -4.05 22.42 0.23
CA THR A 283 -3.11 23.32 -0.47
C THR A 283 -3.81 24.04 -1.62
N ALA A 284 -4.64 23.36 -2.41
CA ALA A 284 -5.39 23.99 -3.48
C ALA A 284 -6.45 24.98 -2.93
N GLU A 285 -7.20 24.58 -1.91
CA GLU A 285 -8.22 25.41 -1.26
C GLU A 285 -7.62 26.72 -0.69
N ALA A 286 -6.39 26.67 -0.19
CA ALA A 286 -5.69 27.85 0.32
C ALA A 286 -5.53 28.97 -0.73
N PHE A 287 -5.58 28.63 -2.02
CA PHE A 287 -5.44 29.55 -3.16
C PHE A 287 -6.73 29.65 -4.01
N ASP A 288 -7.87 29.18 -3.52
CA ASP A 288 -9.16 29.40 -4.17
C ASP A 288 -9.63 30.88 -4.22
N PRO A 289 -9.36 31.72 -3.19
CA PRO A 289 -9.65 33.14 -3.25
C PRO A 289 -8.89 33.83 -4.40
N PRO A 290 -9.53 34.69 -5.21
CA PRO A 290 -8.89 35.35 -6.35
C PRO A 290 -7.62 36.13 -6.00
N GLU A 291 -7.58 36.84 -4.87
CA GLU A 291 -6.40 37.61 -4.48
C GLU A 291 -5.20 36.70 -4.21
N ARG A 292 -5.41 35.59 -3.49
CA ARG A 292 -4.37 34.60 -3.21
C ARG A 292 -3.94 33.83 -4.46
N ARG A 293 -4.89 33.48 -5.33
CA ARG A 293 -4.58 32.82 -6.60
C ARG A 293 -3.60 33.64 -7.45
N GLN A 294 -3.73 34.98 -7.43
CA GLN A 294 -2.79 35.88 -8.11
C GLN A 294 -1.40 35.85 -7.47
N ALA A 295 -1.30 35.62 -6.17
CA ALA A 295 -0.02 35.53 -5.45
C ALA A 295 0.71 34.18 -5.64
N LEU A 296 0.13 33.20 -6.35
CA LEU A 296 0.79 31.91 -6.62
C LEU A 296 2.14 32.07 -7.35
N SER A 297 2.25 33.05 -8.25
CA SER A 297 3.48 33.32 -9.00
C SER A 297 4.61 33.92 -8.14
N GLU A 298 4.27 34.42 -6.95
CA GLU A 298 5.23 35.02 -6.01
C GLU A 298 5.91 33.97 -5.12
N ILE A 299 5.41 32.73 -5.10
CA ILE A 299 6.00 31.66 -4.28
C ILE A 299 7.41 31.35 -4.81
N ASP A 300 8.41 31.58 -3.96
CA ASP A 300 9.82 31.30 -4.24
C ASP A 300 10.47 30.39 -3.18
N ARG A 301 9.74 30.02 -2.13
CA ARG A 301 10.20 29.14 -1.06
C ARG A 301 9.16 28.09 -0.72
N VAL A 302 9.60 26.84 -0.71
CA VAL A 302 8.80 25.68 -0.31
C VAL A 302 9.56 24.92 0.77
N THR A 303 8.92 24.64 1.91
CA THR A 303 9.50 23.79 2.95
C THR A 303 8.52 22.66 3.24
N ILE A 304 9.00 21.43 3.20
CA ILE A 304 8.20 20.23 3.48
C ILE A 304 8.93 19.43 4.56
N ASP A 305 8.30 19.31 5.72
CA ASP A 305 8.76 18.40 6.77
C ASP A 305 8.02 17.07 6.64
N TYR A 306 8.74 15.97 6.73
CA TYR A 306 8.19 14.62 6.69
C TYR A 306 8.86 13.72 7.74
N GLU A 307 8.25 12.59 8.10
CA GLU A 307 8.86 11.64 9.04
C GLU A 307 10.19 11.10 8.48
N LYS A 308 11.27 11.20 9.26
CA LYS A 308 12.60 10.74 8.81
C LYS A 308 12.57 9.27 8.42
N GLY A 309 13.12 8.96 7.24
CA GLY A 309 13.20 7.61 6.70
C GLY A 309 12.87 7.58 5.21
N ASN A 310 11.58 7.58 4.87
CA ASN A 310 11.11 7.48 3.49
C ASN A 310 10.68 8.85 2.93
N PRO A 311 11.42 9.49 2.00
CA PRO A 311 11.07 10.78 1.43
C PRO A 311 9.97 10.73 0.34
N SER A 312 9.34 9.58 0.09
CA SER A 312 8.49 9.41 -1.09
C SER A 312 7.33 10.39 -1.14
N GLN A 313 6.62 10.60 -0.02
CA GLN A 313 5.52 11.55 0.05
C GLN A 313 6.00 12.99 -0.24
N ALA A 314 7.10 13.42 0.38
CA ALA A 314 7.65 14.77 0.18
C ALA A 314 8.07 15.02 -1.27
N LEU A 315 8.73 14.05 -1.92
CA LEU A 315 9.16 14.14 -3.31
C LEU A 315 7.99 14.13 -4.29
N MET A 316 6.98 13.27 -4.06
CA MET A 316 5.76 13.26 -4.87
C MET A 316 4.95 14.54 -4.70
N PHE A 317 4.86 15.06 -3.48
CA PHE A 317 4.13 16.29 -3.18
C PHE A 317 4.79 17.53 -3.80
N LEU A 318 6.13 17.63 -3.72
CA LEU A 318 6.86 18.68 -4.43
C LEU A 318 6.70 18.55 -5.95
N GLY A 319 6.77 17.32 -6.48
CA GLY A 319 6.53 17.06 -7.90
C GLY A 319 5.11 17.46 -8.35
N TRP A 320 4.11 17.26 -7.49
CA TRP A 320 2.74 17.73 -7.72
C TRP A 320 2.67 19.26 -7.82
N ILE A 321 3.17 20.00 -6.83
CA ILE A 321 3.18 21.47 -6.85
C ILE A 321 3.91 21.97 -8.11
N ALA A 322 5.12 21.46 -8.34
CA ALA A 322 5.94 21.84 -9.49
C ALA A 322 5.25 21.53 -10.83
N SER A 323 4.52 20.41 -10.92
CA SER A 323 3.73 20.07 -12.10
C SER A 323 2.57 21.04 -12.33
N ARG A 324 1.83 21.41 -11.27
CA ARG A 324 0.70 22.36 -11.38
C ARG A 324 1.14 23.79 -11.67
N LEU A 325 2.26 24.23 -11.11
CA LEU A 325 2.82 25.58 -11.30
C LEU A 325 3.86 25.64 -12.43
N LYS A 326 4.04 24.53 -13.16
CA LYS A 326 4.96 24.37 -14.29
C LYS A 326 6.40 24.74 -13.99
N TRP A 327 6.85 24.43 -12.78
CA TRP A 327 8.23 24.61 -12.38
C TRP A 327 9.12 23.51 -12.96
N ARG A 328 10.33 23.89 -13.38
CA ARG A 328 11.34 22.98 -13.92
C ARG A 328 12.45 22.77 -12.90
N PRO A 329 12.75 21.52 -12.50
CA PRO A 329 13.88 21.23 -11.62
C PRO A 329 15.21 21.61 -12.27
N VAL A 330 16.12 22.20 -11.50
CA VAL A 330 17.45 22.65 -11.97
C VAL A 330 18.59 22.03 -11.19
N SER A 331 18.43 21.88 -9.86
CA SER A 331 19.45 21.23 -9.04
C SER A 331 18.81 20.42 -7.91
N TYR A 332 19.54 19.41 -7.45
CA TYR A 332 19.22 18.62 -6.28
C TYR A 332 20.49 18.44 -5.46
N ARG A 333 20.44 18.73 -4.16
CA ARG A 333 21.54 18.53 -3.23
C ARG A 333 21.04 17.88 -1.96
N LYS A 334 21.68 16.78 -1.55
CA LYS A 334 21.45 16.15 -0.25
C LYS A 334 22.52 16.59 0.73
N GLU A 335 22.12 17.17 1.86
CA GLU A 335 23.04 17.72 2.85
C GLU A 335 23.23 16.82 4.08
N GLY A 336 22.50 15.71 4.15
CA GLY A 336 22.60 14.75 5.26
C GLY A 336 22.28 15.40 6.61
N GLY A 337 22.96 14.95 7.66
CA GLY A 337 22.80 15.45 9.03
C GLY A 337 21.57 14.90 9.75
N ASP A 338 21.22 15.53 10.88
CA ASP A 338 20.14 15.03 11.75
C ASP A 338 18.77 15.04 11.06
N TYR A 339 18.58 15.90 10.06
CA TYR A 339 17.32 16.06 9.32
C TYR A 339 17.35 15.56 7.86
N ASP A 340 18.44 14.94 7.40
CA ASP A 340 18.59 14.44 6.02
C ASP A 340 18.06 15.41 4.94
N ILE A 341 18.49 16.67 5.02
CA ILE A 341 17.92 17.76 4.24
C ILE A 341 18.19 17.56 2.74
N ARG A 342 17.15 17.75 1.92
CA ARG A 342 17.24 17.84 0.46
C ARG A 342 16.91 19.25 0.04
N ARG A 343 17.84 19.90 -0.65
CA ARG A 343 17.64 21.22 -1.27
C ARG A 343 17.48 21.04 -2.77
N ILE A 344 16.37 21.54 -3.28
CA ILE A 344 15.98 21.41 -4.68
C ILE A 344 15.71 22.82 -5.20
N SER A 345 16.42 23.21 -6.25
CA SER A 345 16.14 24.47 -6.94
C SER A 345 15.29 24.20 -8.18
N LEU A 346 14.22 24.98 -8.34
CA LEU A 346 13.36 24.96 -9.52
C LEU A 346 13.29 26.35 -10.17
N LEU A 347 12.88 26.39 -11.44
CA LEU A 347 12.60 27.63 -12.17
C LEU A 347 11.15 27.67 -12.63
N SER A 348 10.49 28.81 -12.47
CA SER A 348 9.18 29.07 -13.08
C SER A 348 9.28 29.29 -14.59
N GLU A 349 8.14 29.37 -15.29
CA GLU A 349 8.11 29.78 -16.71
C GLU A 349 8.75 31.17 -16.93
N ASP A 350 8.65 32.06 -15.94
CA ASP A 350 9.22 33.41 -15.97
C ASP A 350 10.67 33.49 -15.45
N CYS A 351 11.33 32.34 -15.29
CA CYS A 351 12.70 32.22 -14.78
C CYS A 351 12.91 32.75 -13.36
N HIS A 352 11.85 32.85 -12.55
CA HIS A 352 11.99 33.07 -11.12
C HIS A 352 12.50 31.79 -10.45
N SER A 353 13.45 31.93 -9.53
CA SER A 353 14.04 30.82 -8.79
C SER A 353 13.18 30.46 -7.60
N ILE A 354 12.89 29.16 -7.45
CA ILE A 354 12.19 28.59 -6.31
C ILE A 354 13.15 27.68 -5.55
N GLU A 355 13.29 27.90 -4.25
CA GLU A 355 14.05 27.04 -3.35
C GLU A 355 13.09 26.13 -2.58
N ALA A 356 13.23 24.82 -2.77
CA ALA A 356 12.51 23.81 -2.03
C ALA A 356 13.44 23.08 -1.05
N GLU A 357 13.03 23.01 0.22
CA GLU A 357 13.71 22.26 1.27
C GLU A 357 12.81 21.12 1.76
N LEU A 358 13.29 19.87 1.65
CA LEU A 358 12.62 18.70 2.21
C LEU A 358 13.43 18.20 3.41
N ALA A 359 12.82 18.16 4.59
CA ALA A 359 13.49 17.78 5.84
C ALA A 359 12.84 16.55 6.48
N GLY A 360 13.64 15.51 6.73
CA GLY A 360 13.25 14.31 7.46
C GLY A 360 13.35 14.51 8.96
N ILE A 361 12.22 14.67 9.64
CA ILE A 361 12.16 14.97 11.06
C ILE A 361 12.21 13.67 11.87
N PRO A 362 13.20 13.50 12.77
CA PRO A 362 13.20 12.38 13.69
C PRO A 362 12.07 12.56 14.71
N LEU A 363 11.14 11.61 14.75
CA LEU A 363 10.05 11.57 15.73
C LEU A 363 10.38 10.56 16.82
N ALA A 364 9.92 10.83 18.05
CA ALA A 364 10.06 9.88 19.16
C ALA A 364 9.19 8.63 18.92
N ASP A 365 7.97 8.84 18.40
CA ASP A 365 7.06 7.78 17.99
C ASP A 365 6.87 7.84 16.46
N SER A 366 7.26 6.77 15.76
CA SER A 366 7.05 6.65 14.31
C SER A 366 5.59 6.35 13.97
N GLY A 367 5.05 7.04 12.98
CA GLY A 367 3.69 6.83 12.47
C GLY A 367 3.49 5.41 11.91
N GLU A 368 2.25 5.04 11.59
CA GLU A 368 1.97 3.76 10.92
C GLU A 368 2.58 3.69 9.51
N VAL A 369 2.66 4.83 8.82
CA VAL A 369 3.18 4.96 7.46
C VAL A 369 4.51 5.69 7.50
N ALA A 370 5.58 5.02 7.05
CA ALA A 370 6.90 5.60 7.01
C ALA A 370 6.95 6.79 6.04
N GLY A 371 7.48 7.91 6.49
CA GLY A 371 7.67 9.09 5.63
C GLY A 371 6.47 10.02 5.52
N ASP A 372 5.51 9.91 6.43
CA ASP A 372 4.32 10.76 6.42
C ASP A 372 4.67 12.25 6.45
N LEU A 373 3.93 13.06 5.69
CA LEU A 373 4.04 14.51 5.74
C LEU A 373 3.66 15.04 7.13
N ILE A 374 4.50 15.93 7.66
CA ILE A 374 4.31 16.59 8.95
C ILE A 374 3.87 18.03 8.73
N SER A 375 4.52 18.74 7.81
CA SER A 375 4.22 20.14 7.52
C SER A 375 4.54 20.53 6.08
N LEU A 376 3.85 21.57 5.62
CA LEU A 376 4.13 22.29 4.37
C LEU A 376 4.15 23.78 4.71
N ARG A 377 5.15 24.50 4.20
CA ARG A 377 5.16 25.96 4.11
C ARG A 377 5.41 26.40 2.69
N LEU A 378 4.55 27.27 2.19
CA LEU A 378 4.73 28.03 0.96
C LEU A 378 4.93 29.49 1.36
N SER A 379 5.96 30.14 0.86
CA SER A 379 6.25 31.54 1.17
C SER A 379 6.96 32.24 0.01
N SER A 380 7.09 33.57 0.13
CA SER A 380 7.82 34.41 -0.81
C SER A 380 8.86 35.26 -0.09
N THR A 381 9.94 35.61 -0.77
CA THR A 381 10.84 36.69 -0.33
C THR A 381 10.17 38.08 -0.45
N ASN A 382 9.11 38.21 -1.26
CA ASN A 382 8.23 39.37 -1.28
C ASN A 382 7.28 39.34 -0.05
N LEU A 383 7.55 40.19 0.93
CA LEU A 383 6.78 40.23 2.18
C LEU A 383 5.32 40.68 1.99
N GLU A 384 5.02 41.40 0.91
CA GLU A 384 3.67 41.87 0.59
C GLU A 384 2.84 40.82 -0.18
N ALA A 385 3.46 39.73 -0.64
CA ALA A 385 2.74 38.67 -1.33
C ALA A 385 1.84 37.89 -0.38
N ASP A 386 0.54 37.83 -0.67
CA ASP A 386 -0.44 37.06 0.11
C ASP A 386 -0.42 35.56 -0.24
N CYS A 387 0.77 34.97 -0.32
CA CYS A 387 0.98 33.57 -0.66
C CYS A 387 1.43 32.71 0.52
N CYS A 388 1.74 33.31 1.68
CA CYS A 388 2.20 32.54 2.82
C CYS A 388 1.10 31.57 3.30
N THR A 389 1.39 30.27 3.21
CA THR A 389 0.48 29.18 3.59
C THR A 389 1.25 28.16 4.39
N VAL A 390 0.74 27.77 5.56
CA VAL A 390 1.32 26.74 6.42
C VAL A 390 0.26 25.68 6.71
N LEU A 391 0.57 24.43 6.36
CA LEU A 391 -0.26 23.27 6.65
C LEU A 391 0.50 22.32 7.58
N CYS A 392 -0.16 21.75 8.60
CA CYS A 392 0.48 20.81 9.52
C CYS A 392 -0.46 19.66 9.89
N SER A 393 0.07 18.45 10.08
CA SER A 393 -0.70 17.31 10.63
C SER A 393 -1.01 17.45 12.14
N GLY A 394 -0.18 18.20 12.88
CA GLY A 394 -0.35 18.45 14.31
C GLY A 394 0.27 19.77 14.79
N THR A 395 -0.04 20.17 16.02
CA THR A 395 0.35 21.47 16.60
C THR A 395 1.87 21.63 16.76
N THR A 396 2.60 20.55 17.04
CA THR A 396 4.06 20.55 17.19
C THR A 396 4.79 20.90 15.88
N GLY A 397 4.25 20.47 14.73
CA GLY A 397 4.80 20.80 13.41
C GLY A 397 4.67 22.28 13.09
N CYS A 398 3.54 22.88 13.42
CA CYS A 398 3.30 24.31 13.21
C CYS A 398 4.23 25.20 14.06
N MET A 399 4.47 24.86 15.33
CA MET A 399 5.36 25.64 16.22
C MET A 399 6.82 25.67 15.72
N ARG A 400 7.31 24.58 15.12
CA ARG A 400 8.67 24.52 14.55
C ARG A 400 8.84 25.50 13.40
N MET A 401 7.85 25.60 12.51
CA MET A 401 7.97 26.43 11.32
C MET A 401 7.82 27.94 11.63
N GLU A 402 7.08 28.33 12.67
CA GLU A 402 6.97 29.72 13.11
C GLU A 402 8.27 30.27 13.71
N ALA A 403 9.08 29.42 14.35
CA ALA A 403 10.36 29.81 14.94
C ALA A 403 11.46 30.10 13.91
N GLY A 404 11.26 29.72 12.63
CA GLY A 404 12.29 29.69 11.58
C GLY A 404 12.35 30.88 10.62
N GLY A 405 11.39 31.82 10.60
CA GLY A 405 11.56 33.04 9.82
C GLY A 405 10.30 33.82 9.42
N GLY A 406 10.41 35.15 9.54
CA GLY A 406 9.61 36.16 8.85
C GLY A 406 8.27 36.55 9.50
N ALA A 407 8.10 37.84 9.81
CA ALA A 407 6.84 38.44 10.27
C ALA A 407 5.82 38.60 9.11
N GLN A 408 5.53 37.52 8.39
CA GLN A 408 4.46 37.47 7.39
C GLN A 408 3.20 36.88 8.02
N ALA A 409 2.04 37.46 7.74
CA ALA A 409 0.76 36.89 8.13
C ALA A 409 0.51 35.63 7.28
N CYS A 410 0.72 34.45 7.87
CA CYS A 410 0.53 33.18 7.16
C CYS A 410 -0.86 32.61 7.44
N ARG A 411 -1.50 32.05 6.41
CA ARG A 411 -2.70 31.22 6.59
C ARG A 411 -2.26 29.87 7.14
N ILE A 412 -2.67 29.57 8.38
CA ILE A 412 -2.35 28.30 9.04
C ILE A 412 -3.60 27.42 9.02
N GLN A 413 -3.48 26.22 8.48
CA GLN A 413 -4.52 25.20 8.56
C GLN A 413 -3.94 23.91 9.08
N GLN A 414 -4.73 23.20 9.90
CA GLN A 414 -4.39 21.85 10.29
C GLN A 414 -4.94 20.89 9.25
N VAL A 415 -4.06 20.06 8.71
CA VAL A 415 -4.46 18.87 7.96
C VAL A 415 -4.87 17.85 9.00
N THR A 416 -6.14 17.46 9.03
CA THR A 416 -6.58 16.38 9.90
C THR A 416 -5.82 15.12 9.51
N PRO A 417 -4.95 14.56 10.39
CA PRO A 417 -4.21 13.37 10.04
C PRO A 417 -5.21 12.26 9.76
N LEU A 418 -5.15 11.73 8.54
CA LEU A 418 -6.07 10.69 8.09
C LEU A 418 -5.55 9.34 8.58
N TRP A 419 -5.68 9.08 9.87
CA TRP A 419 -5.56 7.73 10.45
C TRP A 419 -6.50 6.71 9.77
N ASP A 420 -7.47 7.20 8.97
CA ASP A 420 -8.40 6.44 8.14
C ASP A 420 -7.80 5.87 6.83
N GLN A 421 -6.66 6.37 6.35
CA GLN A 421 -6.09 5.91 5.06
C GLN A 421 -5.14 4.72 5.21
N LYS A 422 -5.62 3.70 5.91
CA LYS A 422 -4.98 2.39 5.97
C LYS A 422 -4.87 1.81 4.56
N THR A 423 -3.83 1.00 4.35
CA THR A 423 -3.53 0.36 3.06
C THR A 423 -4.75 -0.37 2.49
N GLU A 424 -5.51 -1.06 3.33
CA GLU A 424 -6.71 -1.78 2.94
C GLU A 424 -7.87 -0.86 2.48
N THR A 425 -8.02 0.32 3.09
CA THR A 425 -9.00 1.34 2.67
C THR A 425 -8.66 1.86 1.28
N LEU A 426 -7.39 2.22 1.08
CA LEU A 426 -6.90 2.76 -0.18
C LEU A 426 -6.98 1.73 -1.30
N LEU A 427 -6.60 0.49 -1.02
CA LEU A 427 -6.69 -0.62 -1.96
C LEU A 427 -8.15 -0.85 -2.41
N SER A 428 -9.09 -0.84 -1.46
CA SER A 428 -10.53 -0.94 -1.77
C SER A 428 -11.02 0.20 -2.67
N GLN A 429 -10.58 1.43 -2.43
CA GLN A 429 -10.91 2.57 -3.28
C GLN A 429 -10.34 2.42 -4.70
N GLN A 430 -9.14 1.85 -4.86
CA GLN A 430 -8.54 1.64 -6.19
C GLN A 430 -9.34 0.66 -7.05
N PHE A 431 -9.95 -0.37 -6.47
CA PHE A 431 -10.75 -1.33 -7.26
C PHE A 431 -12.02 -0.72 -7.88
N HIS A 432 -12.45 0.45 -7.38
CA HIS A 432 -13.58 1.21 -7.94
C HIS A 432 -13.15 2.28 -8.95
N ARG A 433 -11.84 2.52 -9.09
CA ARG A 433 -11.29 3.51 -10.03
C ARG A 433 -10.87 2.81 -11.32
N TRP A 434 -11.39 3.29 -12.44
CA TRP A 434 -11.02 2.79 -13.76
C TRP A 434 -10.25 3.86 -14.53
N GLY A 435 -9.16 3.46 -15.16
CA GLY A 435 -8.34 4.33 -16.00
C GLY A 435 -7.08 4.87 -15.33
N ARG A 436 -6.37 5.70 -16.09
CA ARG A 436 -5.09 6.29 -15.70
C ARG A 436 -5.30 7.52 -14.83
N ASP A 437 -4.54 7.64 -13.74
CA ASP A 437 -4.48 8.87 -12.94
C ASP A 437 -3.50 9.86 -13.60
N ILE A 438 -4.05 10.73 -14.46
CA ILE A 438 -3.26 11.73 -15.20
C ILE A 438 -2.52 12.66 -14.22
N LEU A 439 -3.14 12.99 -13.08
CA LEU A 439 -2.54 13.88 -12.10
C LEU A 439 -1.28 13.24 -11.50
N TYR A 440 -1.38 11.95 -11.16
CA TYR A 440 -0.26 11.16 -10.68
C TYR A 440 0.87 11.08 -11.71
N GLU A 441 0.54 10.81 -12.98
CA GLU A 441 1.52 10.70 -14.06
C GLU A 441 2.28 12.01 -14.32
N GLU A 442 1.56 13.12 -14.40
CA GLU A 442 2.15 14.44 -14.61
C GLU A 442 3.01 14.87 -13.41
N SER A 443 2.64 14.48 -12.19
CA SER A 443 3.41 14.76 -10.98
C SER A 443 4.66 13.90 -10.92
N MET A 444 4.54 12.60 -11.21
CA MET A 444 5.66 11.65 -11.26
C MET A 444 6.67 11.98 -12.36
N SER A 445 6.23 12.56 -13.49
CA SER A 445 7.13 13.07 -14.52
C SER A 445 8.08 14.14 -13.98
N VAL A 446 7.58 15.07 -13.15
CA VAL A 446 8.41 16.10 -12.52
C VAL A 446 9.21 15.52 -11.36
N THR A 447 8.62 14.66 -10.52
CA THR A 447 9.35 13.95 -9.45
C THR A 447 10.54 13.16 -10.00
N ALA A 448 10.39 12.46 -11.13
CA ALA A 448 11.47 11.74 -11.78
C ALA A 448 12.56 12.70 -12.32
N GLN A 449 12.18 13.89 -12.83
CA GLN A 449 13.15 14.91 -13.23
C GLN A 449 13.94 15.45 -12.03
N ILE A 450 13.28 15.69 -10.90
CA ILE A 450 13.93 16.10 -9.64
C ILE A 450 14.96 15.04 -9.22
N ILE A 451 14.55 13.77 -9.15
CA ILE A 451 15.41 12.68 -8.66
C ILE A 451 16.59 12.44 -9.61
N LYS A 452 16.43 12.60 -10.94
CA LYS A 452 17.52 12.47 -11.91
C LYS A 452 18.65 13.49 -11.73
N LEU A 453 18.40 14.59 -11.02
CA LEU A 453 19.40 15.60 -10.68
C LEU A 453 20.17 15.26 -9.41
N ALA A 454 19.78 14.21 -8.68
CA ALA A 454 20.54 13.70 -7.56
C ALA A 454 21.80 13.01 -8.09
N ASP A 455 22.96 13.60 -7.80
CA ASP A 455 24.29 13.07 -8.17
C ASP A 455 24.54 11.64 -7.67
#